data_AF-A0A1B1YHH9-F1
#
_entry.id   AF-A0A1B1YHH9-F1
#
_cell.length_a   1.000
_cell.length_b   1.000
_cell.length_c   1.000
_cell.angle_alpha   90.00
_cell.angle_beta   90.00
_cell.angle_gamma   90.00
#
_symmetry.space_group_name_H-M   'P 1'
#
loop_
_entity.id
_entity.type
_entity.pdbx_description
1 polymer ?
#
loop_
_entity_poly.entity_id
_entity_poly.type
_entity_poly.pdbx_seq_one_letter_code
_entity_poly.pdbx_strand_id
1 'polypeptide(L)'
;MWVYKLIIAAIVVLIVESVAVMKFGLSKVSIERKFDTLHAQLGQTVHMIETISNRKLLPVPWLKVESRIDSGLRFGLQEDLNILQDEFHVSVFTMLPYTRIIRTHTVKCTKRGYYHLKSAALTARSITGTISAIKDETTDAKLYVFPGTLTLSELNLPSHSWQGDRVVRRWILEDPLIFAGIREYTTSDPMKNINWKATARMGTLQVNQYEPTANHRLMVFLNVDTKPDQWTVTDEPERVEYGISVAATVLEYASRNVIEAGFCTNGYLKDMEKEPVRIEPAGGKNHLVKMLECLARMVISRSITFYTLLDRELENNPGNTDYLFITAYVDDGIEERIRRLRTKGNAVEILRI
;
A
#
# COMPACT_ATOMS: atom_id res chain seq x y z
N MET A 1 38.54 59.44 -11.04
CA MET A 1 37.78 59.37 -12.31
C MET A 1 37.53 57.94 -12.81
N TRP A 2 38.39 56.95 -12.51
CA TRP A 2 38.16 55.56 -12.95
C TRP A 2 37.13 54.79 -12.12
N VAL A 3 36.97 55.14 -10.84
CA VAL A 3 36.06 54.44 -9.91
C VAL A 3 34.59 54.49 -10.36
N TYR A 4 34.09 55.64 -10.84
CA TYR A 4 32.69 55.71 -11.31
C TYR A 4 32.45 54.85 -12.56
N LYS A 5 33.45 54.69 -13.44
CA LYS A 5 33.34 53.85 -14.63
C LYS A 5 33.22 52.38 -14.26
N LEU A 6 33.97 51.94 -13.24
CA LEU A 6 33.88 50.58 -12.70
C LEU A 6 32.52 50.34 -12.04
N ILE A 7 31.99 51.31 -11.29
CA ILE A 7 30.67 51.21 -10.66
C ILE A 7 29.57 51.10 -11.72
N ILE A 8 29.59 51.97 -12.75
CA ILE A 8 28.61 51.93 -13.84
C ILE A 8 28.70 50.59 -14.60
N ALA A 9 29.91 50.12 -14.92
CA ALA A 9 30.10 48.83 -15.57
C ALA A 9 29.54 47.68 -14.72
N ALA A 10 29.77 47.68 -13.41
CA ALA A 10 29.23 46.68 -12.50
C ALA A 10 27.69 46.70 -12.49
N ILE A 11 27.07 47.89 -12.44
CA ILE A 11 25.60 48.02 -12.49
C ILE A 11 25.04 47.48 -13.80
N VAL A 12 25.66 47.79 -14.94
CA VAL A 12 25.24 47.28 -16.25
C VAL A 12 25.32 45.75 -16.29
N VAL A 13 26.41 45.17 -15.77
CA VAL A 13 26.57 43.71 -15.69
C VAL A 13 25.47 43.07 -14.83
N LEU A 14 25.15 43.66 -13.69
CA LEU A 14 24.07 43.16 -12.82
C LEU A 14 22.70 43.24 -13.50
N ILE A 15 22.41 44.32 -14.23
CA ILE A 15 21.15 44.45 -14.98
C ILE A 15 21.06 43.39 -16.08
N VAL A 16 22.14 43.19 -16.85
CA VAL A 16 22.18 42.18 -17.92
C VAL A 16 22.01 40.76 -17.34
N GLU A 17 22.68 40.45 -16.23
CA GLU A 17 22.53 39.18 -15.52
C GLU A 17 21.09 38.96 -15.07
N SER A 18 20.49 39.98 -14.46
CA SER A 18 19.13 39.88 -13.92
C SER A 18 18.08 39.69 -15.02
N VAL A 19 18.23 40.36 -16.18
CA VAL A 19 17.38 40.14 -17.37
C VAL A 19 17.61 38.74 -17.96
N ALA A 20 18.87 38.27 -18.01
CA ALA A 20 19.20 36.94 -18.51
C ALA A 20 18.60 35.82 -17.61
N VAL A 21 18.62 36.00 -16.29
CA VAL A 21 17.98 35.08 -15.34
C VAL A 21 16.46 35.08 -15.51
N MET A 22 15.83 36.26 -15.68
CA MET A 22 14.38 36.33 -15.90
C MET A 22 13.95 35.52 -17.14
N LYS A 23 14.64 35.71 -18.26
CA LYS A 23 14.24 35.15 -19.55
C LYS A 23 14.72 33.72 -19.78
N PHE A 24 15.93 33.41 -19.30
CA PHE A 24 16.62 32.16 -19.61
C PHE A 24 17.04 31.37 -18.37
N GLY A 25 16.80 31.87 -17.15
CA GLY A 25 17.23 31.27 -15.88
C GLY A 25 16.81 29.81 -15.71
N LEU A 26 15.57 29.48 -16.06
CA LEU A 26 15.03 28.12 -15.99
C LEU A 26 14.91 27.42 -17.35
N SER A 27 15.37 28.07 -18.43
CA SER A 27 15.41 27.43 -19.75
C SER A 27 16.44 26.30 -19.75
N LYS A 28 16.07 25.12 -20.28
CA LYS A 28 16.93 23.93 -20.36
C LYS A 28 17.51 23.44 -19.01
N VAL A 29 16.85 23.80 -17.91
CA VAL A 29 17.06 23.18 -16.60
C VAL A 29 16.04 22.05 -16.48
N SER A 30 16.51 20.84 -16.18
CA SER A 30 15.65 19.68 -15.98
C SER A 30 15.93 19.04 -14.63
N ILE A 31 14.90 18.46 -14.04
CA ILE A 31 14.96 17.70 -12.80
C ILE A 31 14.32 16.34 -13.05
N GLU A 32 15.08 15.29 -12.76
CA GLU A 32 14.62 13.91 -12.81
C GLU A 32 14.71 13.32 -11.41
N ARG A 33 13.67 12.62 -10.98
CA ARG A 33 13.64 11.91 -9.69
C ARG A 33 13.31 10.47 -9.91
N LYS A 34 13.99 9.59 -9.18
CA LYS A 34 13.72 8.16 -9.16
C LYS A 34 13.94 7.64 -7.74
N PHE A 35 13.12 6.68 -7.34
CA PHE A 35 13.44 5.84 -6.19
C PHE A 35 14.30 4.67 -6.68
N ASP A 36 15.17 4.17 -5.80
CA ASP A 36 15.95 2.96 -6.04
C ASP A 36 15.06 1.72 -6.26
N THR A 37 13.91 1.71 -5.61
CA THR A 37 12.95 0.60 -5.55
C THR A 37 11.53 1.14 -5.73
N LEU A 38 10.67 0.34 -6.35
CA LEU A 38 9.25 0.68 -6.53
C LEU A 38 8.41 0.32 -5.29
N HIS A 39 8.86 -0.69 -4.53
CA HIS A 39 8.16 -1.26 -3.38
C HIS A 39 9.06 -1.21 -2.15
N ALA A 40 8.50 -0.79 -1.02
CA ALA A 40 9.17 -0.77 0.28
C ALA A 40 8.22 -1.28 1.37
N GLN A 41 8.77 -1.83 2.45
CA GLN A 41 8.01 -2.16 3.64
C GLN A 41 7.91 -0.96 4.58
N LEU A 42 6.88 -0.96 5.43
CA LEU A 42 6.77 0.01 6.52
C LEU A 42 8.04 -0.03 7.40
N GLY A 43 8.63 1.14 7.67
CA GLY A 43 9.85 1.29 8.46
C GLY A 43 11.15 1.14 7.67
N GLN A 44 11.10 0.62 6.44
CA GLN A 44 12.28 0.46 5.58
C GLN A 44 12.82 1.83 5.14
N THR A 45 14.12 1.88 4.92
CA THR A 45 14.81 3.04 4.34
C THR A 45 15.07 2.78 2.87
N VAL A 46 14.73 3.74 2.02
CA VAL A 46 14.94 3.74 0.56
C VAL A 46 15.75 4.95 0.12
N HIS A 47 16.39 4.86 -1.03
CA HIS A 47 17.14 5.97 -1.61
C HIS A 47 16.33 6.67 -2.71
N MET A 48 16.12 7.97 -2.54
CA MET A 48 15.59 8.84 -3.58
C MET A 48 16.75 9.54 -4.29
N ILE A 49 16.89 9.27 -5.59
CA ILE A 49 17.93 9.85 -6.44
C ILE A 49 17.31 11.02 -7.22
N GLU A 50 17.81 12.22 -6.96
CA GLU A 50 17.45 13.45 -7.66
C GLU A 50 18.61 13.87 -8.58
N THR A 51 18.31 13.99 -9.87
CA THR A 51 19.27 14.40 -10.91
C THR A 51 18.83 15.72 -11.50
N ILE A 52 19.60 16.78 -11.24
CA ILE A 52 19.36 18.12 -11.75
C ILE A 52 20.39 18.41 -12.83
N SER A 53 19.94 18.87 -14.00
CA SER A 53 20.84 19.15 -15.12
C SER A 53 20.63 20.56 -15.70
N ASN A 54 21.73 21.28 -15.89
CA ASN A 54 21.74 22.59 -16.55
C ASN A 54 22.33 22.44 -17.95
N ARG A 55 21.50 22.40 -19.00
CA ARG A 55 21.96 22.16 -20.39
C ARG A 55 22.14 23.46 -21.19
N LYS A 56 22.64 24.51 -20.57
CA LYS A 56 22.92 25.81 -21.21
C LYS A 56 24.24 26.41 -20.72
N LEU A 57 24.69 27.42 -21.47
CA LEU A 57 25.88 28.23 -21.18
C LEU A 57 25.70 29.18 -19.99
N LEU A 58 24.47 29.60 -19.68
CA LEU A 58 24.23 30.52 -18.57
C LEU A 58 24.27 29.74 -17.24
N PRO A 59 25.12 30.12 -16.28
CA PRO A 59 25.07 29.55 -14.93
C PRO A 59 23.74 29.93 -14.25
N VAL A 60 23.31 29.10 -13.31
CA VAL A 60 22.21 29.43 -12.40
C VAL A 60 22.82 29.54 -11.00
N PRO A 61 23.18 30.76 -10.56
CA PRO A 61 23.93 30.95 -9.32
C PRO A 61 23.11 30.51 -8.10
N TRP A 62 21.79 30.69 -8.15
CA TRP A 62 20.86 30.29 -7.11
C TRP A 62 19.66 29.58 -7.74
N LEU A 63 19.61 28.26 -7.59
CA LEU A 63 18.50 27.41 -7.96
C LEU A 63 17.91 26.79 -6.69
N LYS A 64 16.69 27.21 -6.35
CA LYS A 64 15.90 26.59 -5.29
C LYS A 64 14.96 25.57 -5.92
N VAL A 65 15.01 24.35 -5.42
CA VAL A 65 14.11 23.25 -5.77
C VAL A 65 13.21 23.02 -4.58
N GLU A 66 11.91 23.16 -4.78
CA GLU A 66 10.90 22.88 -3.76
C GLU A 66 10.07 21.69 -4.21
N SER A 67 9.99 20.69 -3.36
CA SER A 67 9.12 19.55 -3.55
C SER A 67 8.15 19.45 -2.40
N ARG A 68 6.86 19.27 -2.70
CA ARG A 68 5.93 18.78 -1.70
C ARG A 68 6.20 17.29 -1.49
N ILE A 69 6.40 16.91 -0.24
CA ILE A 69 6.65 15.54 0.17
C ILE A 69 5.61 15.20 1.23
N ASP A 70 5.00 14.03 1.09
CA ASP A 70 4.01 13.55 2.05
C ASP A 70 4.70 13.21 3.38
N SER A 71 4.08 13.61 4.50
CA SER A 71 4.58 13.40 5.87
C SER A 71 4.95 11.95 6.22
N GLY A 72 4.43 10.97 5.46
CA GLY A 72 4.77 9.57 5.63
C GLY A 72 6.20 9.20 5.20
N LEU A 73 6.88 10.06 4.43
CA LEU A 73 8.28 9.88 4.04
C LEU A 73 9.18 10.82 4.84
N ARG A 74 9.98 10.27 5.76
CA ARG A 74 10.94 11.06 6.54
C ARG A 74 12.31 11.06 5.89
N PHE A 75 12.79 12.24 5.54
CA PHE A 75 14.14 12.44 5.03
C PHE A 75 15.12 12.39 6.20
N GLY A 76 16.25 11.72 6.02
CA GLY A 76 17.32 11.72 7.03
C GLY A 76 17.77 13.15 7.35
N LEU A 77 18.15 13.40 8.60
CA LEU A 77 18.83 14.64 9.01
C LEU A 77 20.13 14.76 8.21
N GLN A 78 20.07 15.50 7.11
CA GLN A 78 21.23 15.96 6.37
C GLN A 78 21.36 17.46 6.62
N GLU A 79 22.55 17.88 7.03
CA GLU A 79 22.91 19.11 7.76
C GLU A 79 22.59 20.46 7.06
N ASP A 80 21.87 20.47 5.93
CA ASP A 80 21.55 21.67 5.14
C ASP A 80 20.04 21.87 4.86
N LEU A 81 19.17 21.08 5.49
CA LEU A 81 17.74 21.06 5.15
C LEU A 81 16.92 21.89 6.15
N ASN A 82 16.58 23.11 5.76
CA ASN A 82 15.48 23.86 6.36
C ASN A 82 14.16 23.18 5.98
N ILE A 83 13.75 22.18 6.77
CA ILE A 83 12.40 21.59 6.73
C ILE A 83 11.45 22.65 7.31
N LEU A 84 11.12 23.64 6.48
CA LEU A 84 10.13 24.65 6.81
C LEU A 84 8.76 24.00 6.63
N GLN A 85 8.23 23.49 7.74
CA GLN A 85 6.95 22.77 7.85
C GLN A 85 7.00 21.39 7.19
N ASP A 86 6.48 20.36 7.85
CA ASP A 86 6.61 18.91 7.59
C ASP A 86 6.19 18.38 6.19
N GLU A 87 6.01 19.26 5.21
CA GLU A 87 5.49 18.96 3.88
C GLU A 87 6.36 19.44 2.71
N PHE A 88 7.37 20.30 2.95
CA PHE A 88 8.20 20.85 1.87
C PHE A 88 9.67 20.52 2.04
N HIS A 89 10.22 19.81 1.05
CA HIS A 89 11.65 19.59 0.91
C HIS A 89 12.23 20.67 0.01
N VAL A 90 13.04 21.55 0.60
CA VAL A 90 13.68 22.67 -0.07
C VAL A 90 15.17 22.42 -0.19
N SER A 91 15.66 22.38 -1.42
CA SER A 91 17.09 22.25 -1.72
C SER A 91 17.56 23.49 -2.48
N VAL A 92 18.73 24.01 -2.15
CA VAL A 92 19.34 25.15 -2.84
C VAL A 92 20.66 24.72 -3.47
N PHE A 93 20.84 25.05 -4.75
CA PHE A 93 22.00 24.67 -5.54
C PHE A 93 22.55 25.83 -6.35
N THR A 94 23.84 25.77 -6.64
CA THR A 94 24.51 26.58 -7.65
C THR A 94 24.86 25.69 -8.83
N MET A 95 24.29 25.96 -10.00
CA MET A 95 24.49 25.16 -11.21
C MET A 95 25.39 25.91 -12.19
N LEU A 96 26.58 25.38 -12.43
CA LEU A 96 27.47 25.89 -13.47
C LEU A 96 26.98 25.49 -14.88
N PRO A 97 27.52 26.10 -15.96
CA PRO A 97 27.15 25.74 -17.32
C PRO A 97 27.42 24.27 -17.63
N TYR A 98 26.48 23.60 -18.31
CA TYR A 98 26.59 22.19 -18.69
C TYR A 98 26.89 21.19 -17.56
N THR A 99 26.50 21.54 -16.32
CA THR A 99 26.70 20.65 -15.18
C THR A 99 25.47 19.83 -14.86
N ARG A 100 25.71 18.66 -14.25
CA ARG A 100 24.71 17.77 -13.70
C ARG A 100 25.06 17.50 -12.23
N ILE A 101 24.10 17.70 -11.35
CA ILE A 101 24.20 17.36 -9.94
C ILE A 101 23.31 16.14 -9.69
N ILE A 102 23.87 15.12 -9.05
CA ILE A 102 23.13 13.93 -8.60
C ILE A 102 23.17 13.94 -7.08
N ARG A 103 22.00 13.94 -6.45
CA ARG A 103 21.84 13.87 -5.00
C ARG A 103 21.07 12.60 -4.65
N THR A 104 21.60 11.87 -3.67
CA THR A 104 20.93 10.69 -3.13
C THR A 104 20.46 11.05 -1.72
N HIS A 105 19.15 11.06 -1.54
CA HIS A 105 18.51 11.30 -0.27
C HIS A 105 18.11 9.96 0.35
N THR A 106 18.41 9.79 1.62
CA THR A 106 17.99 8.64 2.41
C THR A 106 16.62 8.93 3.00
N VAL A 107 15.61 8.14 2.62
CA VAL A 107 14.20 8.35 2.99
C VAL A 107 13.69 7.16 3.78
N LYS A 108 13.22 7.39 5.00
CA LYS A 108 12.60 6.38 5.85
C LYS A 108 11.08 6.39 5.66
N CYS A 109 10.53 5.24 5.29
CA CYS A 109 9.11 5.03 5.11
C CYS A 109 8.43 4.88 6.49
N THR A 110 7.74 5.89 6.97
CA THR A 110 7.12 5.87 8.31
C THR A 110 5.65 5.49 8.33
N LYS A 111 4.94 5.72 7.22
CA LYS A 111 3.53 5.35 7.05
C LYS A 111 3.36 4.56 5.76
N ARG A 112 2.39 3.63 5.75
CA ARG A 112 1.98 2.94 4.52
C ARG A 112 1.37 3.97 3.56
N GLY A 113 1.49 3.73 2.26
CA GLY A 113 0.95 4.69 1.31
C GLY A 113 1.46 4.50 -0.11
N TYR A 114 0.72 5.09 -1.04
CA TYR A 114 1.20 5.38 -2.38
C TYR A 114 1.71 6.82 -2.44
N TYR A 115 3.02 6.96 -2.68
CA TYR A 115 3.71 8.24 -2.80
C TYR A 115 4.04 8.50 -4.25
N HIS A 116 3.47 9.58 -4.80
CA HIS A 116 3.68 9.99 -6.18
C HIS A 116 4.15 11.44 -6.23
N LEU A 117 5.43 11.65 -6.52
CA LEU A 117 6.04 12.97 -6.66
C LEU A 117 5.87 13.46 -8.11
N LYS A 118 4.71 14.08 -8.38
CA LYS A 118 4.29 14.52 -9.73
C LYS A 118 5.00 15.78 -10.24
N SER A 119 5.49 16.63 -9.35
CA SER A 119 6.09 17.90 -9.75
C SER A 119 7.15 18.41 -8.77
N ALA A 120 7.97 19.32 -9.29
CA ALA A 120 9.00 20.06 -8.58
C ALA A 120 8.88 21.53 -8.97
N ALA A 121 8.76 22.43 -7.99
CA ALA A 121 8.84 23.85 -8.25
C ALA A 121 10.31 24.28 -8.29
N LEU A 122 10.76 24.78 -9.43
CA LEU A 122 12.10 25.32 -9.63
C LEU A 122 12.04 26.83 -9.57
N THR A 123 12.86 27.45 -8.72
CA THR A 123 13.01 28.90 -8.63
C THR A 123 14.47 29.28 -8.88
N ALA A 124 14.75 30.02 -9.96
CA ALA A 124 16.05 30.60 -10.21
C ALA A 124 16.07 32.05 -9.77
N ARG A 125 17.09 32.49 -9.01
CA ARG A 125 17.27 33.90 -8.62
C ARG A 125 18.55 34.49 -9.17
N SER A 126 18.51 35.79 -9.43
CA SER A 126 19.70 36.59 -9.72
C SER A 126 20.63 36.64 -8.51
N ILE A 127 21.90 36.98 -8.73
CA ILE A 127 22.89 37.17 -7.65
C ILE A 127 22.42 38.24 -6.66
N THR A 128 21.72 39.26 -7.14
CA THR A 128 21.14 40.34 -6.32
C THR A 128 19.87 39.92 -5.58
N GLY A 129 19.27 38.79 -5.92
CA GLY A 129 18.03 38.28 -5.31
C GLY A 129 16.74 39.01 -5.73
N THR A 130 16.86 40.10 -6.50
CA THR A 130 15.75 40.97 -6.92
C THR A 130 14.82 40.31 -7.93
N ILE A 131 15.38 39.48 -8.81
CA ILE A 131 14.62 38.84 -9.89
C ILE A 131 14.59 37.33 -9.66
N SER A 132 13.39 36.76 -9.80
CA SER A 132 13.16 35.32 -9.74
C SER A 132 12.40 34.85 -10.96
N ALA A 133 12.83 33.74 -11.55
CA ALA A 133 12.03 32.94 -12.47
C ALA A 133 11.52 31.71 -11.71
N ILE A 134 10.26 31.33 -11.94
CA ILE A 134 9.63 30.14 -11.33
C ILE A 134 9.12 29.25 -12.46
N LYS A 135 9.31 27.94 -12.34
CA LYS A 135 8.82 26.94 -13.28
C LYS A 135 8.50 25.66 -12.52
N ASP A 136 7.30 25.12 -12.73
CA ASP A 136 6.97 23.77 -12.28
C ASP A 136 7.42 22.76 -13.34
N GLU A 137 8.30 21.84 -12.94
CA GLU A 137 8.70 20.72 -13.78
C GLU A 137 7.93 19.47 -13.35
N THR A 138 7.35 18.76 -14.32
CA THR A 138 6.67 17.48 -14.07
C THR A 138 7.68 16.36 -13.87
N THR A 139 7.48 15.55 -12.84
CA THR A 139 8.30 14.38 -12.51
C THR A 139 7.39 13.16 -12.28
N ASP A 140 7.92 11.94 -12.42
CA ASP A 140 7.12 10.70 -12.24
C ASP A 140 7.81 9.70 -11.31
N ALA A 141 8.18 10.14 -10.10
CA ALA A 141 8.74 9.23 -9.09
C ALA A 141 7.60 8.61 -8.25
N LYS A 142 7.51 7.28 -8.26
CA LYS A 142 6.47 6.50 -7.59
C LYS A 142 7.10 5.56 -6.57
N LEU A 143 6.47 5.43 -5.41
CA LEU A 143 6.86 4.50 -4.36
C LEU A 143 5.62 3.93 -3.68
N TYR A 144 5.54 2.60 -3.58
CA TYR A 144 4.53 1.88 -2.81
C TYR A 144 5.14 1.44 -1.50
N VAL A 145 4.62 1.94 -0.38
CA VAL A 145 4.97 1.46 0.95
C VAL A 145 3.87 0.53 1.43
N PHE A 146 4.19 -0.76 1.48
CA PHE A 146 3.27 -1.79 1.92
C PHE A 146 2.92 -1.63 3.41
N PRO A 147 1.69 -2.01 3.80
CA PRO A 147 1.30 -2.05 5.20
C PRO A 147 2.23 -2.92 6.03
N GLY A 148 2.36 -2.60 7.32
CA GLY A 148 3.05 -3.47 8.26
C GLY A 148 2.30 -4.80 8.40
N THR A 149 3.02 -5.90 8.40
CA THR A 149 2.44 -7.21 8.72
C THR A 149 2.57 -7.49 10.20
N LEU A 150 1.55 -8.15 10.74
CA LEU A 150 1.47 -8.55 12.13
C LEU A 150 1.94 -10.00 12.27
N THR A 151 2.50 -10.33 13.42
CA THR A 151 2.75 -11.73 13.77
C THR A 151 1.42 -12.41 14.15
N LEU A 152 1.32 -13.73 13.96
CA LEU A 152 0.11 -14.49 14.29
C LEU A 152 -0.31 -14.34 15.76
N SER A 153 0.64 -14.10 16.67
CA SER A 153 0.39 -13.84 18.10
C SER A 153 -0.20 -12.46 18.39
N GLU A 154 -0.05 -11.50 17.46
CA GLU A 154 -0.60 -10.14 17.59
C GLU A 154 -2.01 -10.01 16.99
N LEU A 155 -2.47 -11.02 16.25
CA LEU A 155 -3.86 -11.08 15.80
C LEU A 155 -4.74 -11.39 17.01
N ASN A 156 -5.48 -10.38 17.49
CA ASN A 156 -6.55 -10.52 18.50
C ASN A 156 -7.74 -11.34 17.96
N LEU A 157 -7.50 -12.60 17.62
CA LEU A 157 -8.54 -13.53 17.17
C LEU A 157 -9.37 -13.97 18.38
N PRO A 158 -10.70 -14.10 18.24
CA PRO A 158 -11.56 -14.50 19.35
C PRO A 158 -11.11 -15.85 19.94
N SER A 159 -10.79 -15.83 21.23
CA SER A 159 -10.18 -16.92 22.01
C SER A 159 -11.05 -18.18 22.15
N HIS A 160 -12.35 -18.11 21.80
CA HIS A 160 -13.26 -19.25 21.87
C HIS A 160 -13.01 -20.35 20.82
N SER A 161 -12.05 -20.17 19.92
CA SER A 161 -11.60 -21.18 18.94
C SER A 161 -10.21 -21.76 19.23
N TRP A 162 -9.57 -21.40 20.36
CA TRP A 162 -8.15 -21.65 20.65
C TRP A 162 -7.89 -22.65 21.80
N GLN A 163 -8.59 -23.79 21.83
CA GLN A 163 -8.09 -25.00 22.50
C GLN A 163 -7.68 -26.02 21.45
N GLY A 164 -6.42 -25.95 21.03
CA GLY A 164 -5.79 -26.86 20.08
C GLY A 164 -4.93 -26.11 19.07
N ASP A 165 -3.74 -26.65 18.79
CA ASP A 165 -2.65 -26.12 17.93
C ASP A 165 -3.00 -26.02 16.42
N ARG A 166 -4.26 -25.70 16.07
CA ARG A 166 -4.85 -26.01 14.75
C ARG A 166 -5.80 -24.94 14.20
N VAL A 167 -5.53 -23.65 14.41
CA VAL A 167 -6.41 -22.57 13.91
C VAL A 167 -6.38 -22.43 12.38
N VAL A 168 -5.30 -22.85 11.71
CA VAL A 168 -5.26 -22.86 10.23
C VAL A 168 -5.77 -24.17 9.59
N ARG A 169 -6.13 -25.17 10.40
CA ARG A 169 -6.66 -26.46 9.89
C ARG A 169 -8.19 -26.52 9.81
N ARG A 170 -8.90 -25.42 10.04
CA ARG A 170 -10.35 -25.34 9.75
C ARG A 170 -10.67 -24.77 8.38
N TRP A 171 -9.69 -24.15 7.69
CA TRP A 171 -9.86 -23.50 6.38
C TRP A 171 -9.67 -24.44 5.18
N ILE A 172 -9.61 -25.74 5.46
CA ILE A 172 -9.54 -26.80 4.48
C ILE A 172 -10.59 -27.80 4.94
N LEU A 173 -11.80 -27.72 4.38
CA LEU A 173 -12.74 -28.81 4.50
C LEU A 173 -12.06 -30.04 3.84
N GLU A 174 -11.85 -31.12 4.59
CA GLU A 174 -11.48 -32.40 3.98
C GLU A 174 -12.69 -32.88 3.16
N ASP A 175 -12.57 -32.86 1.83
CA ASP A 175 -13.61 -33.30 0.91
C ASP A 175 -13.68 -34.85 0.93
N PRO A 176 -14.81 -35.48 1.31
CA PRO A 176 -14.94 -36.93 1.43
C PRO A 176 -14.88 -37.71 0.11
N LEU A 177 -14.59 -37.05 -1.02
CA LEU A 177 -14.62 -37.65 -2.36
C LEU A 177 -13.29 -38.23 -2.85
N ILE A 178 -12.14 -37.77 -2.34
CA ILE A 178 -10.82 -38.23 -2.82
C ILE A 178 -10.04 -38.90 -1.71
N PHE A 179 -9.90 -40.22 -1.82
CA PHE A 179 -9.21 -41.07 -0.86
C PHE A 179 -7.69 -40.88 -0.95
N ALA A 180 -7.09 -40.29 0.09
CA ALA A 180 -5.64 -40.10 0.24
C ALA A 180 -4.93 -41.35 0.79
N GLY A 181 -5.62 -42.14 1.61
CA GLY A 181 -5.03 -43.29 2.28
C GLY A 181 -5.76 -43.73 3.53
N ILE A 182 -5.10 -44.59 4.30
CA ILE A 182 -5.64 -45.16 5.55
C ILE A 182 -4.61 -44.90 6.65
N ARG A 183 -5.09 -44.42 7.79
CA ARG A 183 -4.26 -44.23 8.99
C ARG A 183 -4.95 -44.78 10.23
N GLU A 184 -4.18 -44.98 11.28
CA GLU A 184 -4.71 -45.43 12.56
C GLU A 184 -5.65 -44.38 13.19
N TYR A 185 -6.75 -44.87 13.77
CA TYR A 185 -7.77 -44.08 14.44
C TYR A 185 -7.20 -43.44 15.70
N THR A 186 -7.39 -42.13 15.83
CA THR A 186 -7.11 -41.40 17.06
C THR A 186 -8.43 -40.98 17.69
N THR A 187 -8.49 -40.80 19.01
CA THR A 187 -9.68 -40.36 19.75
C THR A 187 -10.24 -39.01 19.26
N SER A 188 -9.44 -38.23 18.53
CA SER A 188 -9.86 -36.99 17.87
C SER A 188 -10.70 -37.19 16.59
N ASP A 189 -10.81 -38.42 16.08
CA ASP A 189 -11.40 -38.70 14.78
C ASP A 189 -12.90 -39.06 14.88
N PRO A 190 -13.75 -38.51 13.98
CA PRO A 190 -15.16 -38.86 13.93
C PRO A 190 -15.34 -40.36 13.63
N MET A 191 -16.14 -41.06 14.44
CA MET A 191 -16.41 -42.50 14.24
C MET A 191 -17.03 -42.82 12.86
N LYS A 192 -17.70 -41.86 12.22
CA LYS A 192 -18.26 -42.01 10.87
C LYS A 192 -17.19 -42.24 9.79
N ASN A 193 -15.93 -41.87 10.05
CA ASN A 193 -14.82 -42.00 9.08
C ASN A 193 -14.04 -43.32 9.26
N ILE A 194 -14.47 -44.20 10.16
CA ILE A 194 -13.82 -45.50 10.39
C ILE A 194 -13.98 -46.38 9.16
N ASN A 195 -12.86 -46.86 8.62
CA ASN A 195 -12.86 -47.86 7.57
C ASN A 195 -12.91 -49.25 8.19
N TRP A 196 -14.12 -49.78 8.34
CA TRP A 196 -14.35 -51.10 8.92
C TRP A 196 -13.64 -52.24 8.16
N LYS A 197 -13.51 -52.12 6.83
CA LYS A 197 -12.85 -53.13 5.99
C LYS A 197 -11.34 -53.18 6.24
N ALA A 198 -10.70 -52.03 6.44
CA ALA A 198 -9.28 -51.94 6.77
C ALA A 198 -9.02 -52.34 8.23
N THR A 199 -9.90 -51.91 9.13
CA THR A 199 -9.89 -52.28 10.56
C THR A 199 -9.93 -53.81 10.74
N ALA A 200 -10.81 -54.50 10.01
CA ALA A 200 -10.92 -55.96 10.07
C ALA A 200 -9.65 -56.71 9.59
N ARG A 201 -8.81 -56.08 8.75
CA ARG A 201 -7.58 -56.69 8.21
C ARG A 201 -6.36 -56.44 9.09
N MET A 202 -6.27 -55.26 9.73
CA MET A 202 -5.12 -54.87 10.53
C MET A 202 -5.30 -55.12 12.04
N GLY A 203 -6.54 -55.35 12.50
CA GLY A 203 -6.84 -55.62 13.92
C GLY A 203 -6.85 -54.37 14.81
N THR A 204 -6.48 -53.20 14.28
CA THR A 204 -6.57 -51.89 14.93
C THR A 204 -7.56 -50.99 14.18
N LEU A 205 -8.19 -50.05 14.88
CA LEU A 205 -9.14 -49.11 14.26
C LEU A 205 -8.42 -48.25 13.22
N GLN A 206 -8.94 -48.23 12.00
CA GLN A 206 -8.39 -47.48 10.88
C GLN A 206 -9.41 -46.46 10.35
N VAL A 207 -8.93 -45.30 9.90
CA VAL A 207 -9.74 -44.18 9.39
C VAL A 207 -9.36 -43.88 7.95
N ASN A 208 -10.36 -43.60 7.10
CA ASN A 208 -10.12 -43.08 5.76
C ASN A 208 -9.58 -41.65 5.85
N GLN A 209 -8.42 -41.42 5.25
CA GLN A 209 -7.87 -40.10 5.04
C GLN A 209 -8.26 -39.62 3.64
N TYR A 210 -8.73 -38.39 3.53
CA TYR A 210 -9.12 -37.77 2.26
C TYR A 210 -8.13 -36.66 1.89
N GLU A 211 -7.83 -36.48 0.60
CA GLU A 211 -7.03 -35.34 0.14
C GLU A 211 -7.93 -34.10 0.07
N PRO A 212 -7.44 -32.92 0.47
CA PRO A 212 -8.17 -31.69 0.24
C PRO A 212 -8.12 -31.34 -1.25
N THR A 213 -9.20 -31.61 -1.98
CA THR A 213 -9.28 -31.30 -3.42
C THR A 213 -10.20 -30.13 -3.75
N ALA A 214 -10.94 -29.60 -2.79
CA ALA A 214 -11.66 -28.35 -3.02
C ALA A 214 -10.64 -27.20 -3.05
N ASN A 215 -10.43 -26.59 -4.22
CA ASN A 215 -9.77 -25.30 -4.38
C ASN A 215 -10.65 -24.23 -3.71
N HIS A 216 -10.68 -24.22 -2.38
CA HIS A 216 -11.32 -23.15 -1.61
C HIS A 216 -10.53 -21.88 -1.88
N ARG A 217 -11.24 -20.90 -2.45
CA ARG A 217 -10.70 -19.57 -2.71
C ARG A 217 -10.97 -18.72 -1.48
N LEU A 218 -9.96 -18.04 -0.97
CA LEU A 218 -10.13 -17.08 0.11
C LEU A 218 -10.46 -15.71 -0.48
N MET A 219 -11.50 -15.06 0.03
CA MET A 219 -11.82 -13.68 -0.30
C MET A 219 -11.81 -12.83 0.97
N VAL A 220 -10.83 -11.92 1.06
CA VAL A 220 -10.68 -11.02 2.21
C VAL A 220 -11.44 -9.73 1.95
N PHE A 221 -12.44 -9.45 2.76
CA PHE A 221 -13.19 -8.21 2.74
C PHE A 221 -12.72 -7.31 3.87
N LEU A 222 -12.40 -6.06 3.54
CA LEU A 222 -12.12 -5.02 4.52
C LEU A 222 -13.22 -3.96 4.47
N ASN A 223 -13.88 -3.75 5.61
CA ASN A 223 -14.83 -2.67 5.78
C ASN A 223 -14.15 -1.42 6.34
N VAL A 224 -14.21 -0.31 5.59
CA VAL A 224 -13.75 1.03 6.00
C VAL A 224 -14.76 1.72 6.92
N ASP A 225 -16.00 1.23 6.99
CA ASP A 225 -17.03 1.76 7.88
C ASP A 225 -16.79 1.28 9.32
N THR A 226 -16.63 2.24 10.23
CA THR A 226 -16.44 1.97 11.66
C THR A 226 -17.75 1.98 12.45
N LYS A 227 -18.77 2.66 11.92
CA LYS A 227 -20.10 2.80 12.52
C LYS A 227 -21.19 2.65 11.44
N PRO A 228 -22.41 2.19 11.81
CA PRO A 228 -23.53 2.05 10.87
C PRO A 228 -23.87 3.32 10.10
N ASP A 229 -23.91 4.46 10.80
CA ASP A 229 -24.30 5.76 10.23
C ASP A 229 -23.10 6.59 9.76
N GLN A 230 -21.95 5.95 9.49
CA GLN A 230 -20.77 6.66 9.00
C GLN A 230 -21.09 7.40 7.70
N TRP A 231 -20.59 8.63 7.56
CA TRP A 231 -20.59 9.33 6.28
C TRP A 231 -19.38 8.87 5.44
N THR A 232 -18.60 9.79 4.88
CA THR A 232 -17.54 9.45 3.92
C THR A 232 -16.18 9.22 4.58
N VAL A 233 -15.97 9.78 5.77
CA VAL A 233 -14.72 9.71 6.54
C VAL A 233 -15.02 9.04 7.87
N THR A 234 -14.11 8.18 8.31
CA THR A 234 -14.17 7.54 9.62
C THR A 234 -13.59 8.45 10.71
N ASP A 235 -14.22 8.43 11.89
CA ASP A 235 -13.68 9.09 13.09
C ASP A 235 -12.50 8.30 13.69
N GLU A 236 -12.37 7.02 13.35
CA GLU A 236 -11.40 6.08 13.93
C GLU A 236 -10.50 5.48 12.83
N PRO A 237 -9.65 6.30 12.19
CA PRO A 237 -8.80 5.83 11.08
C PRO A 237 -7.81 4.75 11.52
N GLU A 238 -7.33 4.80 12.78
CA GLU A 238 -6.38 3.83 13.34
C GLU A 238 -6.93 2.40 13.36
N ARG A 239 -8.24 2.23 13.57
CA ARG A 239 -8.88 0.91 13.50
C ARG A 239 -8.82 0.34 12.10
N VAL A 240 -9.16 1.14 11.09
CA VAL A 240 -9.10 0.71 9.70
C VAL A 240 -7.64 0.44 9.29
N GLU A 241 -6.68 1.25 9.73
CA GLU A 241 -5.24 0.98 9.55
C GLU A 241 -4.82 -0.39 10.11
N TYR A 242 -5.30 -0.75 11.30
CA TYR A 242 -5.10 -2.07 11.86
C TYR A 242 -5.73 -3.15 10.99
N GLY A 243 -6.98 -2.96 10.53
CA GLY A 243 -7.64 -3.87 9.59
C GLY A 243 -6.87 -4.10 8.28
N ILE A 244 -6.21 -3.07 7.76
CA ILE A 244 -5.35 -3.16 6.57
C ILE A 244 -4.10 -4.00 6.85
N SER A 245 -3.51 -3.82 8.02
CA SER A 245 -2.35 -4.60 8.48
C SER A 245 -2.72 -6.07 8.66
N VAL A 246 -3.92 -6.35 9.20
CA VAL A 246 -4.47 -7.71 9.28
C VAL A 246 -4.72 -8.30 7.89
N ALA A 247 -5.36 -7.55 6.99
CA ALA A 247 -5.62 -8.01 5.63
C ALA A 247 -4.31 -8.37 4.90
N ALA A 248 -3.27 -7.53 5.01
CA ALA A 248 -1.95 -7.80 4.46
C ALA A 248 -1.33 -9.09 5.02
N THR A 249 -1.45 -9.28 6.34
CA THR A 249 -0.95 -10.48 7.03
C THR A 249 -1.64 -11.74 6.53
N VAL A 250 -2.97 -11.71 6.40
CA VAL A 250 -3.76 -12.85 5.89
C VAL A 250 -3.44 -13.15 4.42
N LEU A 251 -3.29 -12.12 3.58
CA LEU A 251 -2.96 -12.30 2.16
C LEU A 251 -1.54 -12.86 1.97
N GLU A 252 -0.56 -12.38 2.74
CA GLU A 252 0.78 -12.97 2.75
C GLU A 252 0.75 -14.42 3.23
N TYR A 253 -0.02 -14.71 4.28
CA TYR A 253 -0.19 -16.07 4.79
C TYR A 253 -0.81 -16.99 3.72
N ALA A 254 -1.88 -16.55 3.07
CA ALA A 254 -2.54 -17.30 2.00
C ALA A 254 -1.57 -17.58 0.84
N SER A 255 -0.80 -16.57 0.42
CA SER A 255 0.21 -16.73 -0.64
C SER A 255 1.32 -17.71 -0.26
N ARG A 256 1.81 -17.68 0.99
CA ARG A 256 2.83 -18.64 1.49
C ARG A 256 2.33 -20.08 1.53
N ASN A 257 1.03 -20.28 1.76
CA ASN A 257 0.38 -21.60 1.80
C ASN A 257 -0.25 -22.02 0.46
N VAL A 258 0.03 -21.28 -0.63
CA VAL A 258 -0.47 -21.58 -1.98
C VAL A 258 -2.00 -21.61 -2.05
N ILE A 259 -2.66 -20.77 -1.24
CA ILE A 259 -4.11 -20.56 -1.28
C ILE A 259 -4.42 -19.43 -2.27
N GLU A 260 -5.38 -19.64 -3.17
CA GLU A 260 -5.87 -18.59 -4.05
C GLU A 260 -6.62 -17.54 -3.23
N ALA A 261 -6.12 -16.29 -3.22
CA ALA A 261 -6.66 -15.23 -2.37
C ALA A 261 -7.09 -14.02 -3.21
N GLY A 262 -8.24 -13.45 -2.86
CA GLY A 262 -8.78 -12.21 -3.41
C GLY A 262 -8.94 -11.16 -2.32
N PHE A 263 -9.10 -9.91 -2.73
CA PHE A 263 -9.27 -8.78 -1.82
C PHE A 263 -10.41 -7.88 -2.28
N CYS A 264 -11.27 -7.47 -1.34
CA CYS A 264 -12.40 -6.60 -1.59
C CYS A 264 -12.53 -5.53 -0.50
N THR A 265 -12.89 -4.30 -0.87
CA THR A 265 -13.11 -3.19 0.07
C THR A 265 -14.16 -2.22 -0.45
N ASN A 266 -14.88 -1.59 0.47
CA ASN A 266 -15.80 -0.48 0.19
C ASN A 266 -15.09 0.88 0.10
N GLY A 267 -13.77 0.93 0.30
CA GLY A 267 -12.93 2.10 0.05
C GLY A 267 -12.50 2.25 -1.41
N TYR A 268 -11.78 3.33 -1.71
CA TYR A 268 -11.23 3.60 -3.05
C TYR A 268 -9.71 3.84 -3.01
N LEU A 269 -9.09 3.83 -4.19
CA LEU A 269 -7.64 4.02 -4.35
C LEU A 269 -7.30 5.50 -4.58
N LYS A 270 -6.22 5.98 -3.95
CA LYS A 270 -5.67 7.34 -4.15
C LYS A 270 -5.35 7.56 -5.64
N ASP A 271 -5.63 8.75 -6.19
CA ASP A 271 -5.42 9.07 -7.61
C ASP A 271 -6.18 8.16 -8.62
N MET A 272 -7.25 7.49 -8.21
CA MET A 272 -8.20 6.79 -9.09
C MET A 272 -9.62 7.33 -8.88
N GLU A 273 -10.55 6.87 -9.72
CA GLU A 273 -11.98 7.10 -9.52
C GLU A 273 -12.45 6.50 -8.18
N LYS A 274 -13.50 7.11 -7.59
CA LYS A 274 -14.04 6.73 -6.28
C LYS A 274 -14.92 5.49 -6.38
N GLU A 275 -14.36 4.40 -6.85
CA GLU A 275 -15.03 3.10 -6.97
C GLU A 275 -14.54 2.12 -5.90
N PRO A 276 -15.39 1.17 -5.45
CA PRO A 276 -14.95 0.08 -4.60
C PRO A 276 -13.96 -0.82 -5.33
N VAL A 277 -13.04 -1.41 -4.58
CA VAL A 277 -12.03 -2.29 -5.15
C VAL A 277 -12.42 -3.74 -4.92
N ARG A 278 -12.43 -4.53 -6.00
CA ARG A 278 -12.59 -5.99 -5.94
C ARG A 278 -11.55 -6.65 -6.84
N ILE A 279 -10.70 -7.47 -6.24
CA ILE A 279 -9.67 -8.27 -6.90
C ILE A 279 -10.07 -9.73 -6.74
N GLU A 280 -10.29 -10.42 -7.86
CA GLU A 280 -10.67 -11.84 -7.85
C GLU A 280 -9.60 -12.73 -7.20
N PRO A 281 -10.00 -13.84 -6.57
CA PRO A 281 -9.06 -14.80 -6.05
C PRO A 281 -8.19 -15.40 -7.16
N ALA A 282 -6.89 -15.29 -6.98
CA ALA A 282 -5.90 -15.92 -7.85
C ALA A 282 -4.65 -16.28 -7.04
N GLY A 283 -3.84 -17.18 -7.59
CA GLY A 283 -2.53 -17.52 -7.05
C GLY A 283 -1.40 -16.67 -7.63
N GLY A 284 -0.21 -16.80 -7.02
CA GLY A 284 1.05 -16.29 -7.57
C GLY A 284 1.57 -15.01 -6.94
N LYS A 285 2.89 -14.81 -7.06
CA LYS A 285 3.62 -13.69 -6.42
C LYS A 285 3.19 -12.32 -6.95
N ASN A 286 2.99 -12.18 -8.26
CA ASN A 286 2.54 -10.93 -8.86
C ASN A 286 1.14 -10.54 -8.39
N HIS A 287 0.29 -11.52 -8.10
CA HIS A 287 -1.04 -11.28 -7.57
C HIS A 287 -1.00 -10.76 -6.14
N LEU A 288 -0.15 -11.35 -5.28
CA LEU A 288 0.11 -10.83 -3.94
C LEU A 288 0.60 -9.37 -4.00
N VAL A 289 1.59 -9.08 -4.86
CA VAL A 289 2.11 -7.71 -5.03
C VAL A 289 1.00 -6.75 -5.43
N LYS A 290 0.14 -7.12 -6.38
CA LYS A 290 -1.03 -6.30 -6.79
C LYS A 290 -1.99 -6.02 -5.63
N MET A 291 -2.26 -7.02 -4.78
CA MET A 291 -3.10 -6.82 -3.59
C MET A 291 -2.43 -5.94 -2.54
N LEU A 292 -1.12 -6.09 -2.31
CA LEU A 292 -0.37 -5.23 -1.39
C LEU A 292 -0.25 -3.79 -1.90
N GLU A 293 -0.09 -3.59 -3.22
CA GLU A 293 -0.15 -2.27 -3.85
C GLU A 293 -1.53 -1.63 -3.67
N CYS A 294 -2.61 -2.41 -3.81
CA CYS A 294 -3.96 -1.97 -3.53
C CYS A 294 -4.11 -1.51 -2.07
N LEU A 295 -3.66 -2.33 -1.11
CA LEU A 295 -3.67 -1.96 0.31
C LEU A 295 -2.81 -0.73 0.62
N ALA A 296 -1.66 -0.57 -0.03
CA ALA A 296 -0.82 0.62 0.12
C ALA A 296 -1.49 1.88 -0.44
N ARG A 297 -2.22 1.75 -1.56
CA ARG A 297 -2.87 2.87 -2.24
C ARG A 297 -4.27 3.21 -1.72
N MET A 298 -4.84 2.35 -0.88
CA MET A 298 -6.19 2.52 -0.34
C MET A 298 -6.27 3.74 0.60
N VAL A 299 -7.26 4.59 0.34
CA VAL A 299 -7.64 5.72 1.20
C VAL A 299 -8.67 5.22 2.22
N ILE A 300 -8.53 5.66 3.47
CA ILE A 300 -9.52 5.38 4.53
C ILE A 300 -10.71 6.33 4.37
N SER A 301 -11.45 6.13 3.29
CA SER A 301 -12.67 6.85 3.00
C SER A 301 -13.59 5.96 2.18
N ARG A 302 -14.87 6.01 2.52
CA ARG A 302 -15.91 5.19 1.92
C ARG A 302 -16.21 5.65 0.48
N SER A 303 -16.23 4.71 -0.46
CA SER A 303 -16.80 4.90 -1.80
C SER A 303 -18.29 4.54 -1.81
N ILE A 304 -18.63 3.33 -1.38
CA ILE A 304 -20.01 2.82 -1.28
C ILE A 304 -20.29 2.26 0.11
N THR A 305 -21.56 2.10 0.48
CA THR A 305 -21.89 1.46 1.76
C THR A 305 -21.46 -0.01 1.75
N PHE A 306 -21.06 -0.52 2.91
CA PHE A 306 -20.72 -1.94 3.04
C PHE A 306 -21.89 -2.87 2.68
N TYR A 307 -23.13 -2.47 2.96
CA TYR A 307 -24.33 -3.20 2.53
C TYR A 307 -24.39 -3.35 1.01
N THR A 308 -24.17 -2.27 0.27
CA THR A 308 -24.16 -2.30 -1.20
C THR A 308 -23.02 -3.17 -1.74
N LEU A 309 -21.86 -3.19 -1.07
CA LEU A 309 -20.75 -4.05 -1.45
C LEU A 309 -21.11 -5.54 -1.28
N LEU A 310 -21.74 -5.89 -0.16
CA LEU A 310 -22.22 -7.25 0.11
C LEU A 310 -23.33 -7.68 -0.85
N ASP A 311 -24.24 -6.78 -1.21
CA ASP A 311 -25.30 -7.06 -2.20
C ASP A 311 -24.70 -7.38 -3.57
N ARG A 312 -23.69 -6.62 -4.02
CA ARG A 312 -22.94 -6.92 -5.26
C ARG A 312 -22.22 -8.26 -5.19
N GLU A 313 -21.66 -8.62 -4.04
CA GLU A 313 -21.00 -9.92 -3.88
C GLU A 313 -22.01 -11.07 -3.89
N LEU A 314 -23.18 -10.90 -3.27
CA LEU A 314 -24.28 -11.86 -3.29
C LEU A 314 -24.81 -12.10 -4.72
N GLU A 315 -24.78 -11.08 -5.59
CA GLU A 315 -25.14 -11.19 -7.00
C GLU A 315 -24.09 -11.94 -7.82
N ASN A 316 -22.80 -11.62 -7.63
CA ASN A 316 -21.70 -12.27 -8.35
C ASN A 316 -21.53 -13.75 -7.98
N ASN A 317 -21.66 -14.07 -6.68
CA ASN A 317 -21.54 -15.38 -6.04
C ASN A 317 -20.82 -16.49 -6.85
N PRO A 318 -19.48 -16.43 -6.97
CA PRO A 318 -18.70 -17.59 -7.35
C PRO A 318 -18.75 -18.59 -6.18
N GLY A 319 -19.55 -19.67 -6.31
CA GLY A 319 -19.59 -20.73 -5.29
C GLY A 319 -18.19 -21.30 -5.00
N ASN A 320 -18.02 -21.92 -3.83
CA ASN A 320 -16.72 -22.40 -3.30
C ASN A 320 -15.72 -21.29 -2.93
N THR A 321 -16.22 -20.18 -2.39
CA THR A 321 -15.37 -19.10 -1.86
C THR A 321 -15.56 -18.99 -0.35
N ASP A 322 -14.46 -18.99 0.40
CA ASP A 322 -14.43 -18.73 1.83
C ASP A 322 -14.19 -17.23 2.05
N TYR A 323 -15.08 -16.60 2.82
CA TYR A 323 -15.02 -15.16 3.07
C TYR A 323 -14.47 -14.86 4.46
N LEU A 324 -13.48 -13.98 4.53
CA LEU A 324 -13.03 -13.35 5.76
C LEU A 324 -13.46 -11.88 5.75
N PHE A 325 -14.37 -11.52 6.64
CA PHE A 325 -14.79 -10.12 6.81
C PHE A 325 -14.02 -9.46 7.95
N ILE A 326 -13.27 -8.41 7.65
CA ILE A 326 -12.56 -7.57 8.62
C ILE A 326 -13.37 -6.28 8.77
N THR A 327 -14.04 -6.10 9.92
CA THR A 327 -14.95 -4.97 10.13
C THR A 327 -15.03 -4.55 11.60
N ALA A 328 -15.23 -3.26 11.87
CA ALA A 328 -15.32 -2.77 13.25
C ALA A 328 -16.68 -3.06 13.91
N TYR A 329 -17.76 -3.17 13.13
CA TYR A 329 -19.11 -3.41 13.64
C TYR A 329 -19.86 -4.43 12.79
N VAL A 330 -20.84 -5.09 13.40
CA VAL A 330 -21.78 -5.98 12.72
C VAL A 330 -23.16 -5.63 13.25
N ASP A 331 -24.04 -5.19 12.36
CA ASP A 331 -25.44 -4.94 12.63
C ASP A 331 -26.31 -6.08 12.06
N ASP A 332 -27.62 -6.03 12.32
CA ASP A 332 -28.56 -7.03 11.81
C ASP A 332 -28.61 -7.05 10.26
N GLY A 333 -28.37 -5.90 9.62
CA GLY A 333 -28.36 -5.77 8.16
C GLY A 333 -27.16 -6.46 7.49
N ILE A 334 -25.98 -6.42 8.11
CA ILE A 334 -24.78 -7.16 7.68
C ILE A 334 -24.94 -8.65 8.01
N GLU A 335 -25.42 -8.99 9.21
CA GLU A 335 -25.58 -10.38 9.64
C GLU A 335 -26.55 -11.16 8.73
N GLU A 336 -27.65 -10.54 8.31
CA GLU A 336 -28.59 -11.16 7.37
C GLU A 336 -27.96 -11.44 6.00
N ARG A 337 -27.13 -10.52 5.49
CA ARG A 337 -26.40 -10.73 4.22
C ARG A 337 -25.33 -11.81 4.34
N ILE A 338 -24.63 -11.85 5.47
CA ILE A 338 -23.67 -12.92 5.80
C ILE A 338 -24.37 -14.28 5.90
N ARG A 339 -25.56 -14.34 6.51
CA ARG A 339 -26.38 -15.56 6.56
C ARG A 339 -26.77 -16.04 5.16
N ARG A 340 -27.11 -15.12 4.25
CA ARG A 340 -27.38 -15.46 2.84
C ARG A 340 -26.16 -16.00 2.12
N LEU A 341 -24.97 -15.44 2.35
CA LEU A 341 -23.71 -15.98 1.82
C LEU A 341 -23.45 -17.40 2.34
N ARG A 342 -23.65 -17.65 3.64
CA ARG A 342 -23.53 -19.00 4.24
C ARG A 342 -24.52 -19.99 3.63
N THR A 343 -25.76 -19.55 3.39
CA THR A 343 -26.81 -20.40 2.79
C THR A 343 -26.46 -20.82 1.35
N LYS A 344 -25.64 -20.04 0.65
CA LYS A 344 -25.13 -20.36 -0.69
C LYS A 344 -23.94 -21.33 -0.69
N GLY A 345 -23.55 -21.88 0.46
CA GLY A 345 -22.49 -22.89 0.60
C GLY A 345 -21.10 -22.32 0.88
N ASN A 346 -20.98 -21.02 1.14
CA ASN A 346 -19.71 -20.36 1.42
C ASN A 346 -19.39 -20.39 2.93
N ALA A 347 -18.14 -20.66 3.31
CA ALA A 347 -17.70 -20.44 4.69
C ALA A 347 -17.53 -18.93 4.93
N VAL A 348 -18.00 -18.43 6.07
CA VAL A 348 -17.91 -17.00 6.39
C VAL A 348 -17.45 -16.81 7.83
N GLU A 349 -16.31 -16.15 7.99
CA GLU A 349 -15.73 -15.75 9.27
C GLU A 349 -15.67 -14.23 9.38
N ILE A 350 -15.86 -13.71 10.60
CA ILE A 350 -15.83 -12.27 10.89
C ILE A 350 -14.74 -12.00 11.92
N LEU A 351 -13.80 -11.14 11.53
CA LEU A 351 -12.82 -10.56 12.42
C LEU A 351 -13.22 -9.13 12.77
N ARG A 352 -13.43 -8.90 14.08
CA ARG A 352 -13.74 -7.57 14.61
C ARG A 352 -12.46 -6.82 14.96
N ILE A 353 -12.38 -5.55 14.53
CA ILE A 353 -11.24 -4.64 14.71
C ILE A 353 -11.58 -3.40 15.53
#